data_AF-A0A3P7FIG4-F1
#
_entry.id   AF-A0A3P7FIG4-F1
#
_cell.length_a   1.000
_cell.length_b   1.000
_cell.length_c   1.000
_cell.angle_alpha   90.00
_cell.angle_beta   90.00
_cell.angle_gamma   90.00
#
_symmetry.space_group_name_H-M   'P 1'
#
loop_
_entity.id
_entity.type
_entity.pdbx_description
1 polymer ?
#
loop_
_entity_poly.entity_id
_entity_poly.type
_entity_poly.pdbx_seq_one_letter_code
_entity_poly.pdbx_strand_id
1 'polypeptide(L)'
;MAAIVIQSAWRGHRVRCANRSAAAFRQRLSEATQEARARPHNTLGARARRALANLLRYTSVASVLEALGHLETATRFSREVCLWLLTTPTSTTPPPVASQCGDGRRGCEENAEYLPHVLLRLLHLCNRSVPNEEVALAAVAVMLNLTVAVNNADAGTVAMWWQRRVLNEEGSSHSQSIVEFLFGSLHRLSRAKPGTSSIRLFARISALLATLYETLPVDFAAPNDYVGETEALLSLVRRLWSTALSRLPVRPEVRLLLRRHQPHESRRRRGLLRRIVTLELNLERLPSKPQVNPIIACELLLSTLREHQRRCEHHHQQIHNTQM
;
A
#
# COMPACT_ATOMS: atom_id res chain seq x y z
N MET A 1 -18.98 50.56 25.93
CA MET A 1 -17.97 50.18 24.92
C MET A 1 -16.75 49.48 25.53
N ALA A 2 -16.02 50.10 26.47
CA ALA A 2 -14.79 49.52 27.05
C ALA A 2 -14.96 48.13 27.71
N ALA A 3 -16.05 47.93 28.46
CA ALA A 3 -16.32 46.64 29.13
C ALA A 3 -16.52 45.47 28.15
N ILE A 4 -17.12 45.71 26.98
CA ILE A 4 -17.35 44.68 25.94
C ILE A 4 -16.01 44.29 25.28
N VAL A 5 -15.12 45.27 25.08
CA VAL A 5 -13.77 45.04 24.54
C VAL A 5 -12.89 44.26 25.53
N ILE A 6 -12.97 44.58 26.82
CA ILE A 6 -12.23 43.85 27.87
C ILE A 6 -12.76 42.41 28.00
N GLN A 7 -14.07 42.21 27.93
CA GLN A 7 -14.68 40.88 27.99
C GLN A 7 -14.37 40.03 26.75
N SER A 8 -14.35 40.62 25.55
CA SER A 8 -13.98 39.91 24.33
C SER A 8 -12.49 39.55 24.30
N ALA A 9 -11.63 40.45 24.77
CA ALA A 9 -10.18 40.20 24.93
C ALA A 9 -9.91 39.10 25.95
N TRP A 10 -10.60 39.09 27.09
CA TRP A 10 -10.46 38.06 28.12
C TRP A 10 -10.98 36.70 27.67
N ARG A 11 -12.11 36.64 26.96
CA ARG A 11 -12.62 35.38 26.37
C ARG A 11 -11.67 34.84 25.31
N GLY A 12 -11.10 35.69 24.47
CA GLY A 12 -10.06 35.32 23.50
C GLY A 12 -8.75 34.86 24.16
N HIS A 13 -8.35 35.51 25.26
CA HIS A 13 -7.21 35.07 26.09
C HIS A 13 -7.47 33.71 26.73
N ARG A 14 -8.65 33.50 27.32
CA ARG A 14 -9.06 32.25 27.96
C ARG A 14 -9.10 31.08 26.99
N VAL A 15 -9.59 31.27 25.76
CA VAL A 15 -9.55 30.24 24.70
C VAL A 15 -8.12 29.92 24.28
N ARG A 16 -7.23 30.93 24.18
CA ARG A 16 -5.80 30.71 23.88
C ARG A 16 -5.05 30.02 25.01
N CYS A 17 -5.40 30.31 26.27
CA CYS A 17 -4.84 29.65 27.45
C CYS A 17 -5.41 28.25 27.69
N ALA A 18 -6.66 27.98 27.33
CA ALA A 18 -7.23 26.63 27.31
C ALA A 18 -6.59 25.79 26.20
N ASN A 19 -6.23 26.41 25.07
CA ASN A 19 -5.46 25.82 23.96
C ASN A 19 -3.94 25.95 24.15
N ARG A 20 -3.41 25.75 25.37
CA ARG A 20 -1.96 25.60 25.61
C ARG A 20 -1.33 24.56 24.68
N SER A 21 -2.10 23.53 24.30
CA SER A 21 -1.71 22.53 23.30
C SER A 21 -1.45 23.13 21.91
N ALA A 22 -2.22 24.12 21.46
CA ALA A 22 -2.07 24.73 20.14
C ALA A 22 -0.90 25.73 20.08
N ALA A 23 -0.62 26.43 21.18
CA ALA A 23 0.57 27.28 21.28
C ALA A 23 1.84 26.42 21.31
N ALA A 24 1.87 25.38 22.16
CA ALA A 24 2.97 24.42 22.21
C ALA A 24 3.16 23.65 20.88
N PHE A 25 2.06 23.30 20.20
CA PHE A 25 2.11 22.68 18.87
C PHE A 25 2.71 23.62 17.84
N ARG A 26 2.29 24.89 17.81
CA ARG A 26 2.85 25.90 16.90
C ARG A 26 4.34 26.13 17.15
N GLN A 27 4.76 26.18 18.41
CA GLN A 27 6.17 26.29 18.77
C GLN A 27 6.97 25.07 18.30
N ARG A 28 6.48 23.86 18.58
CA ARG A 28 7.10 22.61 18.08
C ARG A 28 7.17 22.57 16.56
N LEU A 29 6.14 23.06 15.88
CA LEU A 29 6.11 23.14 14.42
C LEU A 29 7.13 24.16 13.91
N SER A 30 7.27 25.33 14.55
CA SER A 30 8.28 26.32 14.16
C SER A 30 9.70 25.80 14.38
N GLU A 31 9.96 25.13 15.51
CA GLU A 31 11.24 24.50 15.81
C GLU A 31 11.57 23.40 14.78
N ALA A 32 10.60 22.52 14.48
CA ALA A 32 10.77 21.49 13.46
C ALA A 32 11.01 22.08 12.06
N THR A 33 10.35 23.19 11.72
CA THR A 33 10.54 23.90 10.45
C THR A 33 11.93 24.54 10.37
N GLN A 34 12.40 25.14 11.46
CA GLN A 34 13.74 25.72 11.53
C GLN A 34 14.83 24.65 11.44
N GLU A 35 14.65 23.53 12.13
CA GLU A 35 15.55 22.37 12.05
C GLU A 35 15.58 21.80 10.63
N ALA A 36 14.42 21.68 9.97
CA ALA A 36 14.35 21.22 8.58
C ALA A 36 15.10 22.15 7.60
N ARG A 37 15.10 23.46 7.86
CA ARG A 37 15.88 24.45 7.08
C ARG A 37 17.37 24.36 7.37
N ALA A 38 17.75 24.16 8.64
CA ALA A 38 19.14 24.03 9.06
C ALA A 38 19.77 22.71 8.58
N ARG A 39 18.98 21.64 8.50
CA ARG A 39 19.43 20.29 8.10
C ARG A 39 18.53 19.71 6.99
N PRO A 40 18.64 20.22 5.74
CA PRO A 40 17.77 19.80 4.64
C PRO A 40 17.89 18.30 4.31
N HIS A 41 19.05 17.71 4.58
CA HIS A 41 19.34 16.29 4.37
C HIS A 41 18.57 15.34 5.31
N ASN A 42 18.04 15.84 6.43
CA ASN A 42 17.26 15.06 7.40
C ASN A 42 15.75 15.09 7.13
N THR A 43 15.30 15.87 6.15
CA THR A 43 13.89 15.90 5.74
C THR A 43 13.44 14.55 5.17
N LEU A 44 12.16 14.22 5.31
CA LEU A 44 11.61 12.95 4.79
C LEU A 44 11.88 12.79 3.29
N GLY A 45 11.71 13.85 2.50
CA GLY A 45 11.97 13.82 1.06
C GLY A 45 13.45 13.63 0.70
N ALA A 46 14.37 14.26 1.43
CA ALA A 46 15.81 14.03 1.20
C ALA A 46 16.22 12.60 1.59
N ARG A 47 15.70 12.09 2.71
CA ARG A 47 15.93 10.70 3.13
C ARG A 47 15.34 9.69 2.14
N ALA A 48 14.13 9.92 1.64
CA ALA A 48 13.50 9.07 0.63
C ALA A 48 14.30 9.03 -0.68
N ARG A 49 14.80 10.19 -1.15
CA ARG A 49 15.67 10.27 -2.34
C ARG A 49 16.96 9.48 -2.18
N ARG A 50 17.64 9.64 -1.03
CA ARG A 50 18.86 8.88 -0.73
C ARG A 50 18.59 7.38 -0.63
N ALA A 51 17.49 7.01 0.03
CA ALA A 51 17.09 5.62 0.16
C ALA A 51 16.76 4.99 -1.20
N LEU A 52 16.04 5.70 -2.07
CA LEU A 52 15.76 5.26 -3.44
C LEU A 52 17.06 5.07 -4.23
N ALA A 53 17.97 6.04 -4.20
CA ALA A 53 19.26 5.95 -4.88
C ALA A 53 20.09 4.75 -4.38
N ASN A 54 20.07 4.47 -3.08
CA ASN A 54 20.72 3.28 -2.51
C ASN A 54 20.03 1.98 -2.94
N LEU A 55 18.69 1.94 -2.96
CA LEU A 55 17.92 0.77 -3.35
C LEU A 55 18.22 0.35 -4.79
N LEU A 56 18.32 1.32 -5.71
CA LEU A 56 18.59 1.07 -7.13
C LEU A 56 19.97 0.46 -7.39
N ARG A 57 20.91 0.55 -6.45
CA ARG A 57 22.26 -0.01 -6.59
C ARG A 57 22.34 -1.49 -6.21
N TYR A 58 21.33 -2.04 -5.52
CA TYR A 58 21.28 -3.44 -5.06
C TYR A 58 22.59 -3.97 -4.44
N THR A 59 23.30 -3.15 -3.66
CA THR A 59 24.68 -3.46 -3.23
C THR A 59 24.79 -4.59 -2.21
N SER A 60 23.84 -4.69 -1.28
CA SER A 60 23.81 -5.73 -0.24
C SER A 60 22.43 -5.83 0.38
N VAL A 61 22.08 -7.00 0.94
CA VAL A 61 20.80 -7.20 1.64
C VAL A 61 20.60 -6.19 2.77
N ALA A 62 21.65 -5.89 3.54
CA ALA A 62 21.59 -4.90 4.62
C ALA A 62 21.25 -3.50 4.10
N SER A 63 21.92 -3.07 3.01
CA SER A 63 21.66 -1.77 2.38
C SER A 63 20.24 -1.69 1.78
N VAL A 64 19.73 -2.80 1.24
CA VAL A 64 18.36 -2.89 0.72
C VAL A 64 17.35 -2.75 1.86
N LEU A 65 17.54 -3.48 2.97
CA LEU A 65 16.67 -3.38 4.14
C LEU A 65 16.68 -1.99 4.78
N GLU A 66 17.85 -1.36 4.90
CA GLU A 66 17.98 0.02 5.40
C GLU A 66 17.26 1.02 4.49
N ALA A 67 17.47 0.91 3.18
CA ALA A 67 16.78 1.74 2.19
C ALA A 67 15.26 1.55 2.25
N LEU A 68 14.78 0.30 2.30
CA LEU A 68 13.35 0.01 2.43
C LEU A 68 12.78 0.54 3.74
N GLY A 69 13.51 0.45 4.86
CA GLY A 69 13.07 1.02 6.15
C GLY A 69 12.92 2.54 6.11
N HIS A 70 13.84 3.24 5.44
CA HIS A 70 13.72 4.68 5.21
C HIS A 70 12.55 5.04 4.27
N LEU A 71 12.37 4.28 3.18
CA LEU A 71 11.24 4.48 2.26
C LEU A 71 9.90 4.20 2.95
N GLU A 72 9.80 3.14 3.74
CA GLU A 72 8.59 2.79 4.50
C GLU A 72 8.22 3.90 5.49
N THR A 73 9.21 4.46 6.18
CA THR A 73 9.00 5.59 7.09
C THR A 73 8.51 6.82 6.32
N ALA A 74 9.18 7.17 5.23
CA ALA A 74 8.85 8.38 4.47
C ALA A 74 7.47 8.29 3.80
N THR A 75 7.16 7.15 3.17
CA THR A 75 5.86 6.90 2.52
C THR A 75 4.70 6.83 3.51
N ARG A 76 4.95 6.42 4.76
CA ARG A 76 3.90 6.43 5.79
C ARG A 76 3.49 7.84 6.20
N PHE A 77 4.47 8.75 6.31
CA PHE A 77 4.25 10.07 6.91
C PHE A 77 4.09 11.21 5.90
N SER A 78 4.41 10.99 4.62
CA SER A 78 4.24 12.02 3.58
C SER A 78 3.60 11.44 2.33
N ARG A 79 2.41 11.95 2.04
CA ARG A 79 1.69 11.65 0.79
C ARG A 79 2.42 12.23 -0.43
N GLU A 80 3.09 13.35 -0.26
CA GLU A 80 3.88 14.02 -1.29
C GLU A 80 5.07 13.14 -1.72
N VAL A 81 5.72 12.47 -0.77
CA VAL A 81 6.75 11.46 -1.07
C VAL A 81 6.15 10.27 -1.82
N CYS A 82 4.97 9.78 -1.44
CA CYS A 82 4.30 8.71 -2.18
C CYS A 82 3.98 9.12 -3.62
N LEU A 83 3.43 10.32 -3.83
CA LEU A 83 3.14 10.84 -5.16
C LEU A 83 4.42 10.96 -5.99
N TRP A 84 5.47 11.56 -5.44
CA TRP A 84 6.77 11.66 -6.10
C TRP A 84 7.31 10.29 -6.54
N LEU A 85 7.23 9.27 -5.68
CA LEU A 85 7.69 7.91 -5.98
C LEU A 85 6.84 7.18 -7.05
N LEU A 86 5.59 7.61 -7.23
CA LEU A 86 4.67 7.06 -8.22
C LEU A 86 4.75 7.78 -9.57
N THR A 87 5.07 9.07 -9.59
CA THR A 87 5.05 9.91 -10.80
C THR A 87 6.43 10.26 -11.33
N THR A 88 7.49 10.06 -10.54
CA THR A 88 8.86 10.34 -10.99
C THR A 88 9.55 9.03 -11.37
N PRO A 89 10.02 8.89 -12.62
CA PRO A 89 10.73 7.71 -13.04
C PRO A 89 12.05 7.54 -12.27
N THR A 90 12.39 6.29 -11.95
CA THR A 90 13.59 5.90 -11.21
C THR A 90 14.83 5.79 -12.09
N SER A 91 14.64 5.74 -13.42
CA SER A 91 15.72 5.70 -14.41
C SER A 91 15.99 7.10 -14.98
N THR A 92 17.25 7.52 -14.98
CA THR A 92 17.77 8.68 -15.74
C THR A 92 18.56 8.27 -16.99
N THR A 93 18.55 7.01 -17.40
CA THR A 93 19.22 6.60 -18.64
C THR A 93 18.31 6.82 -19.85
N PRO A 94 18.72 7.60 -20.87
CA PRO A 94 18.03 7.62 -22.15
C PRO A 94 18.07 6.21 -22.77
N PRO A 95 17.05 5.82 -23.57
CA PRO A 95 17.05 4.50 -24.20
C PRO A 95 18.31 4.34 -25.05
N PRO A 96 19.01 3.18 -25.00
CA PRO A 96 20.05 2.89 -25.96
C PRO A 96 19.42 2.80 -27.35
N VAL A 97 20.06 3.48 -28.28
CA VAL A 97 19.60 3.73 -29.65
C VAL A 97 19.50 2.43 -30.46
N ALA A 98 18.46 2.39 -31.30
CA ALA A 98 18.24 1.58 -32.50
C ALA A 98 17.94 0.07 -32.35
N SER A 99 16.65 -0.27 -32.52
CA SER A 99 16.28 -1.23 -33.57
C SER A 99 15.26 -0.58 -34.50
N GLN A 100 15.58 -0.62 -35.79
CA GLN A 100 14.82 -0.10 -36.91
C GLN A 100 13.43 -0.74 -37.00
N CYS A 101 12.40 0.09 -37.13
CA CYS A 101 11.33 0.02 -38.13
C CYS A 101 10.29 1.09 -37.77
N GLY A 102 9.95 1.91 -38.76
CA GLY A 102 9.14 3.10 -38.58
C GLY A 102 7.71 2.78 -38.15
N ASP A 103 7.25 3.46 -37.11
CA ASP A 103 6.03 4.25 -37.23
C ASP A 103 6.06 5.41 -36.23
N GLY A 104 5.88 6.62 -36.76
CA GLY A 104 5.99 7.86 -36.00
C GLY A 104 4.78 8.04 -35.06
N ARG A 105 5.07 8.41 -33.81
CA ARG A 105 4.15 8.85 -32.73
C ARG A 105 3.61 7.76 -31.78
N ARG A 106 4.49 7.06 -31.05
CA ARG A 106 4.18 6.56 -29.68
C ARG A 106 5.36 6.09 -28.80
N GLY A 107 6.60 6.44 -29.11
CA GLY A 107 7.77 5.67 -28.64
C GLY A 107 8.61 6.21 -27.47
N CYS A 108 8.10 7.04 -26.55
CA CYS A 108 8.95 7.64 -25.50
C CYS A 108 8.54 7.37 -24.04
N GLU A 109 7.34 6.86 -23.76
CA GLU A 109 6.85 6.65 -22.38
C GLU A 109 6.73 5.18 -21.94
N GLU A 110 6.82 4.21 -22.86
CA GLU A 110 6.51 2.80 -22.57
C GLU A 110 7.46 2.10 -21.59
N ASN A 111 8.66 2.65 -21.37
CA ASN A 111 9.70 2.01 -20.54
C ASN A 111 10.05 2.78 -19.27
N ALA A 112 9.32 3.85 -18.91
CA ALA A 112 9.59 4.59 -17.68
C ALA A 112 9.43 3.66 -16.47
N GLU A 113 10.53 3.39 -15.76
CA GLU A 113 10.52 2.57 -14.53
C GLU A 113 10.18 3.48 -13.35
N TYR A 114 9.35 3.01 -12.43
CA TYR A 114 8.91 3.75 -11.24
C TYR A 114 9.11 2.87 -10.02
N LEU A 115 9.03 3.41 -8.80
CA LEU A 115 9.30 2.63 -7.59
C LEU A 115 8.50 1.30 -7.51
N PRO A 116 7.20 1.23 -7.82
CA PRO A 116 6.49 -0.05 -7.80
C PRO A 116 7.08 -1.12 -8.72
N HIS A 117 7.64 -0.72 -9.87
CA HIS A 117 8.34 -1.62 -10.79
C HIS A 117 9.67 -2.12 -10.21
N VAL A 118 10.44 -1.21 -9.58
CA VAL A 118 11.67 -1.56 -8.86
C VAL A 118 11.38 -2.56 -7.74
N LEU A 119 10.30 -2.34 -6.98
CA LEU A 119 9.86 -3.24 -5.91
C LEU A 119 9.37 -4.59 -6.45
N LEU A 120 8.67 -4.61 -7.59
CA LEU A 120 8.30 -5.86 -8.27
C LEU A 120 9.55 -6.67 -8.64
N ARG A 121 10.55 -6.04 -9.26
CA ARG A 121 11.82 -6.70 -9.59
C ARG A 121 12.51 -7.25 -8.35
N LEU A 122 12.59 -6.46 -7.29
CA LEU A 122 13.15 -6.90 -6.01
C LEU A 122 12.41 -8.13 -5.46
N LEU A 123 11.07 -8.15 -5.52
CA LEU A 123 10.27 -9.29 -5.09
C LEU A 123 10.51 -10.54 -5.95
N HIS A 124 10.73 -10.38 -7.27
CA HIS A 124 11.12 -11.47 -8.15
C HIS A 124 12.49 -12.04 -7.78
N LEU A 125 13.48 -11.19 -7.55
CA LEU A 125 14.82 -11.59 -7.12
C LEU A 125 14.77 -12.34 -5.78
N CYS A 126 13.99 -11.86 -4.83
CA CYS A 126 13.78 -12.53 -3.54
C CYS A 126 13.12 -13.91 -3.68
N ASN A 127 12.43 -14.21 -4.78
CA ASN A 127 11.78 -15.50 -4.99
C ASN A 127 12.65 -16.53 -5.72
N ARG A 128 13.77 -16.15 -6.35
CA ARG A 128 14.59 -17.06 -7.18
C ARG A 128 15.79 -17.66 -6.45
N SER A 129 16.56 -16.88 -5.70
CA SER A 129 17.90 -17.30 -5.24
C SER A 129 17.97 -17.69 -3.76
N VAL A 130 17.34 -16.95 -2.84
CA VAL A 130 17.03 -17.37 -1.46
C VAL A 130 15.82 -16.55 -1.01
N PRO A 131 14.72 -17.16 -0.51
CA PRO A 131 13.55 -16.41 -0.04
C PRO A 131 13.91 -15.50 1.13
N ASN A 132 14.14 -14.22 0.84
CA ASN A 132 14.32 -13.20 1.87
C ASN A 132 12.96 -12.59 2.21
N GLU A 133 12.26 -13.25 3.12
CA GLU A 133 10.91 -12.85 3.52
C GLU A 133 10.89 -11.47 4.20
N GLU A 134 11.99 -11.04 4.84
CA GLU A 134 12.08 -9.73 5.49
C GLU A 134 12.21 -8.60 4.45
N VAL A 135 12.98 -8.81 3.38
CA VAL A 135 13.02 -7.87 2.23
C VAL A 135 11.66 -7.80 1.56
N ALA A 136 11.00 -8.95 1.34
CA ALA A 136 9.67 -8.98 0.75
C ALA A 136 8.61 -8.28 1.64
N LEU A 137 8.67 -8.49 2.96
CA LEU A 137 7.79 -7.84 3.92
C LEU A 137 7.97 -6.31 3.93
N ALA A 138 9.22 -5.83 3.87
CA ALA A 138 9.53 -4.42 3.81
C ALA A 138 9.10 -3.79 2.47
N ALA A 139 9.35 -4.48 1.34
CA ALA A 139 8.92 -4.03 0.02
C ALA A 139 7.38 -3.91 -0.06
N VAL A 140 6.65 -4.94 0.38
CA VAL A 140 5.17 -4.91 0.40
C VAL A 140 4.65 -3.83 1.36
N ALA A 141 5.34 -3.54 2.46
CA ALA A 141 4.97 -2.44 3.36
C ALA A 141 5.10 -1.07 2.69
N VAL A 142 6.17 -0.86 1.91
CA VAL A 142 6.31 0.35 1.08
C VAL A 142 5.17 0.42 0.06
N MET A 143 4.89 -0.67 -0.67
CA MET A 143 3.79 -0.71 -1.64
C MET A 143 2.43 -0.40 -1.02
N LEU A 144 2.14 -0.93 0.18
CA LEU A 144 0.94 -0.63 0.96
C LEU A 144 0.81 0.87 1.29
N ASN A 145 1.91 1.55 1.62
CA ASN A 145 1.87 2.98 1.86
C ASN A 145 1.63 3.77 0.56
N LEU A 146 2.15 3.30 -0.57
CA LEU A 146 1.96 3.95 -1.87
C LEU A 146 0.48 3.93 -2.31
N THR A 147 -0.29 2.91 -1.96
CA THR A 147 -1.72 2.83 -2.34
C THR A 147 -2.58 3.95 -1.74
N VAL A 148 -2.13 4.59 -0.66
CA VAL A 148 -2.79 5.78 -0.10
C VAL A 148 -2.79 6.93 -1.11
N ALA A 149 -1.70 7.11 -1.85
CA ALA A 149 -1.59 8.15 -2.87
C ALA A 149 -2.35 7.80 -4.15
N VAL A 150 -2.48 6.51 -4.49
CA VAL A 150 -3.21 6.03 -5.66
C VAL A 150 -4.68 6.48 -5.65
N ASN A 151 -5.33 6.53 -4.50
CA ASN A 151 -6.74 6.99 -4.36
C ASN A 151 -7.02 8.40 -4.92
N ASN A 152 -5.98 9.21 -5.12
CA ASN A 152 -6.11 10.58 -5.61
C ASN A 152 -5.16 10.86 -6.77
N ALA A 153 -4.56 9.82 -7.34
CA ALA A 153 -3.64 9.93 -8.45
C ALA A 153 -4.41 9.80 -9.78
N ASP A 154 -3.73 10.10 -10.87
CA ASP A 154 -4.28 9.97 -12.22
C ASP A 154 -4.47 8.49 -12.62
N ALA A 155 -5.20 8.29 -13.73
CA ALA A 155 -5.44 6.97 -14.29
C ALA A 155 -4.12 6.22 -14.63
N GLY A 156 -3.06 6.95 -15.00
CA GLY A 156 -1.74 6.38 -15.29
C GLY A 156 -1.11 5.71 -14.07
N THR A 157 -1.20 6.35 -12.90
CA THR A 157 -0.68 5.79 -11.64
C THR A 157 -1.41 4.51 -11.23
N VAL A 158 -2.72 4.42 -11.50
CA VAL A 158 -3.49 3.18 -11.28
C VAL A 158 -3.08 2.11 -12.29
N ALA A 159 -3.02 2.45 -13.58
CA ALA A 159 -2.70 1.51 -14.65
C ALA A 159 -1.34 0.83 -14.48
N MET A 160 -0.35 1.53 -13.91
CA MET A 160 0.98 1.00 -13.58
C MET A 160 0.95 -0.35 -12.84
N TRP A 161 -0.01 -0.56 -11.94
CA TRP A 161 -0.08 -1.79 -11.13
C TRP A 161 -0.58 -3.00 -11.93
N TRP A 162 -1.31 -2.75 -13.02
CA TRP A 162 -1.84 -3.76 -13.94
C TRP A 162 -1.05 -3.85 -15.26
N GLN A 163 -0.11 -2.92 -15.51
CA GLN A 163 0.74 -2.97 -16.69
C GLN A 163 1.67 -4.19 -16.62
N ARG A 164 1.56 -5.09 -17.59
CA ARG A 164 2.51 -6.20 -17.75
C ARG A 164 3.85 -5.65 -18.20
N ARG A 165 4.93 -6.05 -17.53
CA ARG A 165 6.29 -5.71 -17.93
C ARG A 165 7.13 -6.96 -18.10
N VAL A 166 7.99 -6.95 -19.11
CA VAL A 166 8.99 -7.99 -19.29
C VAL A 166 10.10 -7.72 -18.28
N LEU A 167 10.30 -8.67 -17.37
CA LEU A 167 11.45 -8.67 -16.49
C LEU A 167 12.59 -9.36 -17.24
N ASN A 168 13.42 -8.58 -17.92
CA ASN A 168 14.58 -9.10 -18.65
C ASN A 168 15.63 -9.59 -17.66
N GLU A 169 15.55 -10.87 -17.29
CA GLU A 169 16.61 -11.57 -16.57
C GLU A 169 16.82 -12.94 -17.24
N GLU A 170 17.98 -13.07 -17.89
CA GLU A 170 18.64 -14.30 -18.38
C GLU A 170 17.70 -15.47 -18.74
N GLY A 171 17.06 -15.38 -19.92
CA GLY A 171 16.59 -16.57 -20.65
C GLY A 171 15.12 -16.97 -20.48
N SER A 172 14.30 -16.27 -19.68
CA SER A 172 12.83 -16.48 -19.71
C SER A 172 12.06 -15.16 -19.64
N SER A 173 11.53 -14.73 -20.79
CA SER A 173 10.70 -13.53 -20.91
C SER A 173 9.29 -13.76 -20.35
N HIS A 174 9.16 -13.84 -19.03
CA HIS A 174 7.84 -13.86 -18.39
C HIS A 174 7.40 -12.42 -18.13
N SER A 175 6.51 -11.91 -18.98
CA SER A 175 5.85 -10.63 -18.71
C SER A 175 4.77 -10.83 -17.65
N GLN A 176 4.83 -10.07 -16.56
CA GLN A 176 3.84 -10.12 -15.50
C GLN A 176 3.58 -8.71 -14.95
N SER A 177 2.33 -8.43 -14.59
CA SER A 177 1.98 -7.20 -13.86
C SER A 177 2.23 -7.35 -12.36
N ILE A 178 2.26 -6.23 -11.63
CA ILE A 178 2.41 -6.25 -10.17
C ILE A 178 1.28 -7.08 -9.54
N VAL A 179 0.04 -6.85 -9.97
CA VAL A 179 -1.14 -7.55 -9.43
C VAL A 179 -1.08 -9.05 -9.69
N GLU A 180 -0.74 -9.47 -10.91
CA GLU A 180 -0.60 -10.90 -11.23
C GLU A 180 0.49 -11.58 -10.38
N PHE A 181 1.61 -10.90 -10.18
CA PHE A 181 2.69 -11.42 -9.33
C PHE A 181 2.25 -11.57 -7.88
N LEU A 182 1.49 -10.61 -7.35
CA LEU A 182 0.97 -10.64 -5.98
C LEU A 182 -0.03 -11.79 -5.79
N PHE A 183 -0.95 -12.03 -6.74
CA PHE A 183 -1.84 -13.19 -6.70
C PHE A 183 -1.07 -14.51 -6.78
N GLY A 184 -0.11 -14.62 -7.69
CA GLY A 184 0.79 -15.79 -7.75
C GLY A 184 1.55 -16.01 -6.44
N SER A 185 1.92 -14.94 -5.75
CA SER A 185 2.55 -14.98 -4.43
C SER A 185 1.59 -15.47 -3.35
N LEU A 186 0.32 -15.05 -3.35
CA LEU A 186 -0.70 -15.58 -2.43
C LEU A 186 -0.87 -17.09 -2.57
N HIS A 187 -0.91 -17.62 -3.80
CA HIS A 187 -0.99 -19.06 -4.04
C HIS A 187 0.20 -19.80 -3.44
N ARG A 188 1.43 -19.31 -3.64
CA ARG A 188 2.62 -19.93 -3.04
C ARG A 188 2.59 -19.88 -1.52
N LEU A 189 2.26 -18.72 -0.96
CA LEU A 189 2.25 -18.47 0.48
C LEU A 189 1.09 -19.17 1.21
N SER A 190 0.02 -19.55 0.51
CA SER A 190 -1.14 -20.26 1.10
C SER A 190 -0.78 -21.60 1.75
N ARG A 191 0.37 -22.17 1.39
CA ARG A 191 0.90 -23.44 1.93
C ARG A 191 1.89 -23.24 3.08
N ALA A 192 2.14 -22.00 3.51
CA ALA A 192 3.05 -21.70 4.60
C ALA A 192 2.53 -22.22 5.96
N LYS A 193 3.47 -22.48 6.88
CA LYS A 193 3.16 -22.96 8.23
C LYS A 193 2.75 -21.79 9.15
N PRO A 194 1.72 -21.94 10.00
CA PRO A 194 1.38 -21.02 11.08
C PRO A 194 2.60 -20.53 11.87
N GLY A 195 2.77 -19.22 12.00
CA GLY A 195 3.86 -18.60 12.77
C GLY A 195 5.08 -18.15 11.96
N THR A 196 5.14 -18.39 10.64
CA THR A 196 6.23 -17.89 9.79
C THR A 196 5.99 -16.47 9.29
N SER A 197 7.05 -15.78 8.85
CA SER A 197 6.96 -14.50 8.12
C SER A 197 6.14 -14.61 6.84
N SER A 198 6.13 -15.77 6.19
CA SER A 198 5.32 -16.00 4.99
C SER A 198 3.82 -15.78 5.21
N ILE A 199 3.29 -16.06 6.41
CA ILE A 199 1.89 -15.76 6.75
C ILE A 199 1.66 -14.27 6.94
N ARG A 200 2.62 -13.56 7.54
CA ARG A 200 2.60 -12.09 7.61
C ARG A 200 2.59 -11.49 6.21
N LEU A 201 3.44 -12.03 5.34
CA LEU A 201 3.54 -11.60 3.95
C LEU A 201 2.23 -11.86 3.19
N PHE A 202 1.62 -13.03 3.38
CA PHE A 202 0.31 -13.34 2.82
C PHE A 202 -0.77 -12.33 3.26
N ALA A 203 -0.81 -12.00 4.55
CA ALA A 203 -1.77 -11.05 5.09
C ALA A 203 -1.56 -9.63 4.50
N ARG A 204 -0.30 -9.18 4.40
CA ARG A 204 0.06 -7.88 3.82
C ARG A 204 -0.22 -7.81 2.31
N ILE A 205 0.06 -8.86 1.56
CA ILE A 205 -0.27 -8.93 0.13
C ILE A 205 -1.79 -8.93 -0.06
N SER A 206 -2.54 -9.67 0.76
CA SER A 206 -4.01 -9.65 0.70
C SER A 206 -4.57 -8.25 0.98
N ALA A 207 -4.01 -7.56 1.98
CA ALA A 207 -4.38 -6.18 2.30
C ALA A 207 -3.99 -5.20 1.17
N LEU A 208 -2.81 -5.39 0.56
CA LEU A 208 -2.33 -4.57 -0.55
C LEU A 208 -3.28 -4.65 -1.74
N LEU A 209 -3.58 -5.88 -2.18
CA LEU A 209 -4.53 -6.14 -3.24
C LEU A 209 -5.91 -5.56 -2.90
N ALA A 210 -6.40 -5.74 -1.67
CA ALA A 210 -7.66 -5.16 -1.26
C ALA A 210 -7.66 -3.62 -1.39
N THR A 211 -6.58 -2.94 -0.97
CA THR A 211 -6.48 -1.48 -1.12
C THR A 211 -6.40 -1.04 -2.59
N LEU A 212 -5.70 -1.78 -3.45
CA LEU A 212 -5.62 -1.49 -4.88
C LEU A 212 -6.99 -1.63 -5.57
N TYR A 213 -7.74 -2.69 -5.27
CA TYR A 213 -9.09 -2.87 -5.83
C TYR A 213 -10.13 -1.88 -5.28
N GLU A 214 -9.90 -1.31 -4.09
CA GLU A 214 -10.72 -0.20 -3.60
C GLU A 214 -10.50 1.08 -4.43
N THR A 215 -9.28 1.30 -4.95
CA THR A 215 -8.91 2.52 -5.71
C THR A 215 -9.27 2.45 -7.19
N LEU A 216 -9.68 1.28 -7.70
CA LEU A 216 -9.98 1.09 -9.12
C LEU A 216 -11.21 1.90 -9.56
N PRO A 217 -11.12 2.65 -10.68
CA PRO A 217 -12.28 3.22 -11.36
C PRO A 217 -13.30 2.15 -11.73
N VAL A 218 -14.59 2.52 -11.79
CA VAL A 218 -15.67 1.58 -12.14
C VAL A 218 -15.56 1.09 -13.60
N ASP A 219 -14.94 1.89 -14.45
CA ASP A 219 -14.75 1.63 -15.89
C ASP A 219 -13.50 0.79 -16.15
N PHE A 220 -12.70 0.50 -15.12
CA PHE A 220 -11.50 -0.29 -15.26
C PHE A 220 -11.85 -1.79 -15.29
N ALA A 221 -11.76 -2.40 -16.46
CA ALA A 221 -11.91 -3.85 -16.61
C ALA A 221 -10.62 -4.56 -16.16
N ALA A 222 -10.65 -5.18 -14.98
CA ALA A 222 -9.54 -6.03 -14.55
C ALA A 222 -9.36 -7.22 -15.52
N PRO A 223 -8.12 -7.52 -15.96
CA PRO A 223 -7.88 -8.48 -17.04
C PRO A 223 -8.15 -9.95 -16.67
N ASN A 224 -8.20 -10.29 -15.38
CA ASN A 224 -8.46 -11.66 -14.92
C ASN A 224 -9.57 -11.67 -13.85
N ASP A 225 -10.35 -12.76 -13.79
CA ASP A 225 -11.32 -13.00 -12.72
C ASP A 225 -10.63 -13.55 -11.46
N TYR A 226 -10.25 -12.63 -10.58
CA TYR A 226 -9.65 -12.98 -9.31
C TYR A 226 -10.66 -13.33 -8.21
N VAL A 227 -11.98 -13.22 -8.46
CA VAL A 227 -13.00 -13.55 -7.45
C VAL A 227 -12.96 -15.05 -7.18
N GLY A 228 -13.09 -15.87 -8.23
CA GLY A 228 -13.02 -17.32 -8.11
C GLY A 228 -11.69 -17.82 -7.52
N GLU A 229 -10.57 -17.24 -7.95
CA GLU A 229 -9.24 -17.55 -7.40
C GLU A 229 -9.16 -17.24 -5.89
N THR A 230 -9.67 -16.08 -5.47
CA THR A 230 -9.64 -15.66 -4.06
C THR A 230 -10.59 -16.50 -3.20
N GLU A 231 -11.72 -16.96 -3.74
CA GLU A 231 -12.63 -17.87 -3.04
C GLU A 231 -11.99 -19.22 -2.76
N ALA A 232 -11.30 -19.79 -3.76
CA ALA A 232 -10.53 -21.01 -3.60
C ALA A 232 -9.40 -20.83 -2.58
N LEU A 233 -8.66 -19.72 -2.65
CA LEU A 233 -7.63 -19.38 -1.68
C LEU A 233 -8.19 -19.26 -0.26
N LEU A 234 -9.30 -18.52 -0.07
CA LEU A 234 -9.92 -18.32 1.23
C LEU A 234 -10.36 -19.66 1.86
N SER A 235 -10.95 -20.53 1.04
CA SER A 235 -11.37 -21.87 1.47
C SER A 235 -10.17 -22.72 1.91
N LEU A 236 -9.08 -22.67 1.13
CA LEU A 236 -7.83 -23.38 1.44
C LEU A 236 -7.21 -22.88 2.75
N VAL A 237 -7.02 -21.57 2.91
CA VAL A 237 -6.36 -21.01 4.10
C VAL A 237 -7.20 -21.16 5.36
N ARG A 238 -8.53 -21.14 5.26
CA ARG A 238 -9.41 -21.48 6.39
C ARG A 238 -9.19 -22.92 6.83
N ARG A 239 -9.10 -23.86 5.89
CA ARG A 239 -8.84 -25.27 6.21
C ARG A 239 -7.47 -25.46 6.85
N LEU A 240 -6.44 -24.79 6.34
CA LEU A 240 -5.05 -24.99 6.80
C LEU A 240 -4.71 -24.25 8.10
N TRP A 241 -5.27 -23.05 8.32
CA TRP A 241 -4.79 -22.15 9.37
C TRP A 241 -5.80 -21.87 10.47
N SER A 242 -7.11 -22.14 10.29
CA SER A 242 -8.15 -21.76 11.26
C SER A 242 -7.85 -22.26 12.69
N THR A 243 -7.51 -23.53 12.84
CA THR A 243 -7.20 -24.16 14.14
C THR A 243 -5.97 -23.54 14.80
N ALA A 244 -4.96 -23.16 14.02
CA ALA A 244 -3.74 -22.56 14.56
C ALA A 244 -3.97 -21.09 14.94
N LEU A 245 -4.70 -20.35 14.11
CA LEU A 245 -4.95 -18.93 14.30
C LEU A 245 -5.98 -18.65 15.40
N SER A 246 -6.93 -19.57 15.66
CA SER A 246 -7.91 -19.42 16.74
C SER A 246 -7.27 -19.40 18.13
N ARG A 247 -6.07 -19.95 18.27
CA ARG A 247 -5.29 -19.98 19.52
C ARG A 247 -4.46 -18.71 19.74
N LEU A 248 -4.37 -17.83 18.74
CA LEU A 248 -3.57 -16.61 18.84
C LEU A 248 -4.31 -15.55 19.67
N PRO A 249 -3.60 -14.81 20.54
CA PRO A 249 -4.20 -13.74 21.30
C PRO A 249 -4.64 -12.61 20.37
N VAL A 250 -5.89 -12.18 20.49
CA VAL A 250 -6.40 -10.98 19.77
C VAL A 250 -6.03 -9.73 20.56
N ARG A 251 -5.60 -8.66 19.88
CA ARG A 251 -5.26 -7.36 20.48
C ARG A 251 -6.44 -6.78 21.27
N PRO A 252 -6.23 -6.16 22.45
CA PRO A 252 -7.28 -5.43 23.15
C PRO A 252 -7.97 -4.39 22.28
N GLU A 253 -7.22 -3.67 21.44
CA GLU A 253 -7.72 -2.65 20.51
C GLU A 253 -8.67 -3.27 19.47
N VAL A 254 -8.32 -4.43 18.92
CA VAL A 254 -9.17 -5.17 17.99
C VAL A 254 -10.39 -5.75 18.68
N ARG A 255 -10.25 -6.28 19.92
CA ARG A 255 -11.41 -6.74 20.71
C ARG A 255 -12.39 -5.61 21.00
N LEU A 256 -11.89 -4.41 21.35
CA LEU A 256 -12.73 -3.23 21.55
C LEU A 256 -13.45 -2.83 20.27
N LEU A 257 -12.76 -2.88 19.14
CA LEU A 257 -13.32 -2.58 17.83
C LEU A 257 -14.43 -3.58 17.46
N LEU A 258 -14.21 -4.88 17.69
CA LEU A 258 -15.22 -5.93 17.51
C LEU A 258 -16.43 -5.74 18.42
N ARG A 259 -16.23 -5.42 19.70
CA ARG A 259 -17.33 -5.17 20.66
C ARG A 259 -18.21 -3.96 20.29
N ARG A 260 -17.62 -2.93 19.69
CA ARG A 260 -18.34 -1.72 19.26
C ARG A 260 -19.14 -1.92 17.97
N HIS A 261 -18.93 -3.03 17.26
CA HIS A 261 -19.59 -3.27 15.99
C HIS A 261 -20.88 -4.09 16.17
N GLN A 262 -22.03 -3.50 15.84
CA GLN A 262 -23.32 -4.21 15.83
C GLN A 262 -23.49 -5.08 14.57
N PRO A 263 -24.09 -6.28 14.67
CA PRO A 263 -24.11 -7.30 13.61
C PRO A 263 -25.10 -7.07 12.46
N HIS A 264 -25.91 -6.02 12.48
CA HIS A 264 -26.89 -5.77 11.41
C HIS A 264 -26.25 -5.02 10.22
N GLU A 265 -26.38 -5.61 9.03
CA GLU A 265 -26.04 -5.12 7.68
C GLU A 265 -24.67 -5.50 7.09
N SER A 266 -24.69 -6.27 6.00
CA SER A 266 -23.54 -6.79 5.25
C SER A 266 -22.57 -5.71 4.73
N ARG A 267 -23.02 -4.47 4.46
CA ARG A 267 -22.14 -3.34 4.11
C ARG A 267 -21.20 -2.95 5.25
N ARG A 268 -21.62 -3.16 6.50
CA ARG A 268 -20.78 -2.91 7.68
C ARG A 268 -19.69 -3.96 7.85
N ARG A 269 -19.86 -5.20 7.37
CA ARG A 269 -18.84 -6.26 7.49
C ARG A 269 -17.56 -5.93 6.73
N ARG A 270 -17.63 -5.48 5.47
CA ARG A 270 -16.43 -5.02 4.73
C ARG A 270 -15.74 -3.85 5.45
N GLY A 271 -16.54 -2.88 5.91
CA GLY A 271 -16.03 -1.74 6.68
C GLY A 271 -15.34 -2.15 7.98
N LEU A 272 -15.88 -3.16 8.68
CA LEU A 272 -15.27 -3.75 9.86
C LEU A 272 -13.95 -4.44 9.52
N LEU A 273 -13.93 -5.32 8.52
CA LEU A 273 -12.74 -6.03 8.07
C LEU A 273 -11.63 -5.04 7.70
N ARG A 274 -11.96 -3.99 6.94
CA ARG A 274 -11.03 -2.91 6.58
C ARG A 274 -10.45 -2.24 7.83
N ARG A 275 -11.31 -1.85 8.77
CA ARG A 275 -10.87 -1.21 10.03
C ARG A 275 -9.95 -2.13 10.85
N ILE A 276 -10.25 -3.42 10.93
CA ILE A 276 -9.40 -4.40 11.64
C ILE A 276 -8.04 -4.52 10.96
N VAL A 277 -8.01 -4.74 9.65
CA VAL A 277 -6.76 -4.91 8.88
C VAL A 277 -5.91 -3.64 8.96
N THR A 278 -6.50 -2.46 8.75
CA THR A 278 -5.79 -1.18 8.87
C THR A 278 -5.25 -0.95 10.28
N LEU A 279 -6.02 -1.29 11.31
CA LEU A 279 -5.57 -1.16 12.70
C LEU A 279 -4.39 -2.09 12.98
N GLU A 280 -4.48 -3.37 12.64
CA GLU A 280 -3.41 -4.35 12.83
C GLU A 280 -2.14 -3.98 12.05
N LEU A 281 -2.24 -3.55 10.78
CA LEU A 281 -1.09 -3.07 10.00
C LEU A 281 -0.39 -1.86 10.65
N ASN A 282 -1.15 -0.99 11.32
CA ASN A 282 -0.59 0.14 12.06
C ASN A 282 0.08 -0.30 13.37
N LEU A 283 -0.49 -1.30 14.04
CA LEU A 283 -0.04 -1.80 15.34
C LEU A 283 1.11 -2.83 15.24
N GLU A 284 1.31 -3.49 14.10
CA GLU A 284 2.43 -4.42 13.82
C GLU A 284 3.83 -3.79 14.04
N ARG A 285 3.90 -2.46 14.11
CA ARG A 285 5.12 -1.68 14.32
C ARG A 285 5.44 -1.47 15.80
N LEU A 286 4.51 -1.79 16.69
CA LEU A 286 4.75 -1.81 18.13
C LEU A 286 5.32 -3.19 18.52
N PRO A 287 6.24 -3.26 19.49
CA PRO A 287 6.90 -4.51 19.91
C PRO A 287 5.96 -5.57 20.53
N SER A 288 4.65 -5.32 20.57
CA SER A 288 3.62 -6.25 21.04
C SER A 288 3.14 -7.19 19.93
N LYS A 289 3.06 -8.52 20.20
CA LYS A 289 2.41 -9.51 19.32
C LYS A 289 0.93 -9.57 19.63
N PRO A 290 0.05 -9.11 18.72
CA PRO A 290 -0.52 -9.89 17.59
C PRO A 290 -0.31 -9.28 16.18
N GLN A 291 -0.53 -10.08 15.14
CA GLN A 291 -0.32 -9.71 13.73
C GLN A 291 -1.64 -9.72 12.97
N VAL A 292 -1.68 -9.12 11.78
CA VAL A 292 -2.86 -9.19 10.92
C VAL A 292 -3.23 -10.66 10.68
N ASN A 293 -4.46 -11.03 11.01
CA ASN A 293 -4.95 -12.38 10.73
C ASN A 293 -5.07 -12.56 9.21
N PRO A 294 -4.34 -13.52 8.60
CA PRO A 294 -4.32 -13.71 7.15
C PRO A 294 -5.69 -14.10 6.58
N ILE A 295 -6.53 -14.80 7.35
CA ILE A 295 -7.90 -15.13 6.94
C ILE A 295 -8.74 -13.86 6.87
N ILE A 296 -8.63 -12.96 7.87
CA ILE A 296 -9.36 -11.68 7.87
C ILE A 296 -8.91 -10.80 6.69
N ALA A 297 -7.61 -10.75 6.39
CA ALA A 297 -7.09 -10.00 5.25
C ALA A 297 -7.56 -10.59 3.90
N CYS A 298 -7.62 -11.92 3.77
CA CYS A 298 -8.14 -12.59 2.58
C CYS A 298 -9.66 -12.41 2.44
N GLU A 299 -10.42 -12.43 3.55
CA GLU A 299 -11.85 -12.10 3.55
C GLU A 299 -12.11 -10.66 3.10
N LEU A 300 -11.26 -9.72 3.53
CA LEU A 300 -11.32 -8.33 3.06
C LEU A 300 -11.10 -8.26 1.56
N LEU A 301 -10.04 -8.91 1.05
CA LEU A 301 -9.75 -8.97 -0.40
C LEU A 301 -10.95 -9.50 -1.19
N LEU A 302 -11.49 -10.65 -0.81
CA LEU A 302 -12.65 -11.24 -1.49
C LEU A 302 -13.87 -10.31 -1.46
N SER A 303 -14.14 -9.68 -0.31
CA SER A 303 -15.26 -8.75 -0.15
C SER A 303 -15.09 -7.50 -1.00
N THR A 304 -13.86 -7.03 -1.20
CA THR A 304 -13.55 -5.89 -2.07
C THR A 304 -13.66 -6.25 -3.54
N LEU A 305 -13.17 -7.41 -3.97
CA LEU A 305 -13.28 -7.88 -5.35
C LEU A 305 -14.75 -8.00 -5.78
N ARG A 306 -15.58 -8.67 -4.96
CA ARG A 306 -17.02 -8.80 -5.22
C ARG A 306 -17.74 -7.44 -5.23
N GLU A 307 -17.30 -6.47 -4.43
CA GLU A 307 -17.84 -5.11 -4.50
C GLU A 307 -17.48 -4.42 -5.80
N HIS A 308 -16.21 -4.53 -6.23
CA HIS A 308 -15.77 -3.94 -7.49
C HIS A 308 -16.53 -4.53 -8.67
N GLN A 309 -16.65 -5.86 -8.74
CA GLN A 309 -17.46 -6.55 -9.76
C GLN A 309 -18.91 -6.04 -9.80
N ARG A 310 -19.58 -5.95 -8.64
CA ARG A 310 -20.95 -5.39 -8.57
C ARG A 310 -21.05 -3.94 -9.02
N ARG A 311 -20.04 -3.11 -8.72
CA ARG A 311 -19.98 -1.71 -9.18
C ARG A 311 -19.87 -1.65 -10.70
N CYS A 312 -19.03 -2.49 -11.30
CA CYS A 312 -18.88 -2.60 -12.74
C CYS A 312 -20.19 -3.08 -13.40
N GLU A 313 -20.81 -4.15 -12.89
CA GLU A 313 -22.09 -4.66 -13.43
C GLU A 313 -23.19 -3.59 -13.42
N HIS A 314 -23.34 -2.85 -12.31
CA HIS A 314 -24.31 -1.77 -12.19
C HIS A 314 -24.04 -0.63 -13.17
N HIS A 315 -22.76 -0.28 -13.38
CA HIS A 315 -22.38 0.76 -14.33
C HIS A 315 -22.68 0.36 -15.79
N HIS A 316 -22.40 -0.88 -16.18
CA HIS A 316 -22.75 -1.39 -17.50
C HIS A 316 -24.27 -1.40 -17.72
N GLN A 317 -25.06 -1.79 -16.71
CA GLN A 317 -26.53 -1.72 -16.77
C GLN A 317 -27.03 -0.28 -16.93
N GLN A 318 -26.42 0.68 -16.22
CA GLN A 318 -26.77 2.09 -16.37
C GLN A 318 -26.46 2.61 -17.77
N ILE A 319 -25.28 2.34 -18.33
CA ILE A 319 -24.93 2.74 -19.71
C ILE A 319 -25.95 2.15 -20.70
N HIS A 320 -26.26 0.86 -20.59
CA HIS A 320 -27.21 0.20 -21.48
C HIS A 320 -28.60 0.82 -21.43
N ASN A 321 -29.10 1.16 -20.24
CA ASN A 321 -30.39 1.83 -20.05
C ASN A 321 -30.41 3.30 -20.51
N THR A 322 -29.25 3.93 -20.70
CA THR A 322 -29.15 5.32 -21.17
C THR A 322 -29.01 5.41 -22.70
N GLN A 323 -28.70 4.27 -23.36
CA GLN A 323 -28.54 4.15 -24.81
C GLN A 323 -29.78 3.60 -25.53
N MET A 324 -30.79 3.17 -24.77
CA MET A 324 -32.13 2.78 -25.21
C MET A 324 -33.12 3.93 -24.99
#